data_AF-A0A957P045-F1
#
_entry.id   AF-A0A957P045-F1
#
_cell.length_a   1.000
_cell.length_b   1.000
_cell.length_c   1.000
_cell.angle_alpha   90.00
_cell.angle_beta   90.00
_cell.angle_gamma   90.00
#
_symmetry.space_group_name_H-M   'P 1'
#
loop_
_entity.id
_entity.type
_entity.pdbx_description
1 polymer ?
#
loop_
_entity_poly.entity_id
_entity_poly.type
_entity_poly.pdbx_seq_one_letter_code
_entity_poly.pdbx_strand_id
1 'polypeptide(L)' 'DWMQWRESSVQSVLQPVEAYEGADLPLTPSQRGAIHQRVRQLRDPAIFDEDAHTYLLYSVAGESGIAIAEMEGFAQ' A
#
# COMPACT_ATOMS: atom_id res chain seq x y z
N ASP A 1 24.89 -2.51 0.33
CA ASP A 1 25.58 -1.30 -0.16
C ASP A 1 24.58 -0.49 -0.97
N TRP A 2 24.15 0.66 -0.46
CA TRP A 2 23.17 1.51 -1.14
C TRP A 2 23.71 2.10 -2.45
N MET A 3 25.04 2.17 -2.61
CA MET A 3 25.68 2.62 -3.85
C MET A 3 25.51 1.61 -5.01
N GLN A 4 25.15 0.36 -4.69
CA GLN A 4 24.89 -0.69 -5.67
C GLN A 4 23.40 -0.86 -5.96
N TRP A 5 22.52 -0.09 -5.30
CA TRP A 5 21.09 -0.17 -5.54
C TRP A 5 20.77 0.20 -6.98
N ARG A 6 19.93 -0.62 -7.62
CA ARG A 6 19.40 -0.38 -8.96
C ARG A 6 17.91 -0.64 -8.92
N GLU A 7 17.16 0.14 -9.68
CA GLU A 7 15.75 -0.13 -9.88
C GLU A 7 15.55 -1.51 -10.52
N SER A 8 14.59 -2.26 -10.00
CA SER A 8 14.10 -3.47 -10.63
C SER A 8 12.93 -3.12 -11.56
N SER A 9 12.40 -4.12 -12.27
CA SER A 9 11.09 -3.99 -12.90
C SER A 9 10.02 -3.68 -11.84
N VAL A 10 9.15 -2.72 -12.12
CA VAL A 10 8.01 -2.40 -11.26
C VAL A 10 7.12 -3.63 -11.10
N GLN A 11 6.79 -3.95 -9.85
CA GLN A 11 5.87 -5.03 -9.50
C GLN A 11 4.75 -4.47 -8.61
N SER A 12 3.52 -4.90 -8.87
CA SER A 12 2.41 -4.58 -7.99
C SER A 12 2.48 -5.44 -6.74
N VAL A 13 2.52 -4.80 -5.57
CA VAL A 13 2.55 -5.47 -4.26
C VAL A 13 1.12 -5.67 -3.74
N LEU A 14 0.29 -4.62 -3.80
CA LEU A 14 -1.07 -4.64 -3.29
C LEU A 14 -1.97 -3.73 -4.14
N GLN A 15 -3.24 -4.12 -4.26
CA GLN A 15 -4.28 -3.34 -4.90
C GLN A 15 -5.53 -3.32 -4.00
N PRO A 16 -6.35 -2.25 -4.05
CA PRO A 16 -7.62 -2.24 -3.33
C PRO A 16 -8.57 -3.27 -3.96
N VAL A 17 -8.99 -4.24 -3.17
CA VAL A 17 -9.93 -5.32 -3.50
C VAL A 17 -11.23 -5.16 -2.71
N GLU A 18 -11.14 -4.72 -1.46
CA GLU A 18 -12.27 -4.62 -0.56
C GLU A 18 -12.98 -3.26 -0.66
N ALA A 19 -14.28 -3.24 -0.34
CA ALA A 19 -15.06 -2.01 -0.36
C ALA A 19 -14.49 -0.96 0.62
N TYR A 20 -14.01 -1.36 1.80
CA TYR A 20 -13.39 -0.40 2.73
C TYR A 20 -12.08 0.19 2.19
N GLU A 21 -11.46 -0.45 1.19
CA GLU A 21 -10.28 0.05 0.48
C GLU A 21 -10.61 1.04 -0.64
N GLY A 22 -11.89 1.18 -0.96
CA GLY A 22 -12.37 1.99 -2.08
C GLY A 22 -12.39 1.24 -3.40
N ALA A 23 -12.34 -0.10 -3.40
CA ALA A 23 -12.42 -0.90 -4.63
C ALA A 23 -13.75 -0.70 -5.40
N ASP A 24 -14.81 -0.30 -4.68
CA ASP A 24 -16.12 0.10 -5.20
C ASP A 24 -16.12 1.44 -5.94
N LEU A 25 -15.03 2.21 -5.87
CA LEU A 25 -14.94 3.55 -6.43
C LEU A 25 -14.23 3.57 -7.79
N PRO A 26 -14.45 4.62 -8.62
CA PRO A 26 -13.79 4.74 -9.91
C PRO A 26 -12.26 4.75 -9.78
N LEU A 27 -11.60 4.03 -10.70
CA LEU A 27 -10.15 4.09 -10.83
C LEU A 27 -9.75 5.37 -11.57
N THR A 28 -9.20 6.33 -10.84
CA THR A 28 -8.75 7.62 -11.38
C THR A 28 -7.29 7.87 -11.04
N PRO A 29 -6.56 8.65 -11.88
CA PRO A 29 -5.18 9.01 -11.59
C PRO A 29 -5.06 9.70 -10.22
N SER A 30 -4.02 9.32 -9.47
CA SER A 30 -3.71 9.95 -8.20
C SER A 30 -3.29 11.40 -8.40
N GLN A 31 -3.81 12.29 -7.54
CA GLN A 31 -3.39 13.68 -7.46
C GLN A 31 -2.49 13.86 -6.23
N ARG A 32 -1.54 14.78 -6.33
CA ARG A 32 -0.66 15.17 -5.22
C ARG A 32 -1.43 16.01 -4.22
N GLY A 33 -1.27 15.71 -2.94
CA GLY A 33 -1.92 16.41 -1.84
C GLY A 33 -2.80 15.48 -1.00
N ALA A 34 -3.36 16.05 0.08
CA ALA A 34 -4.28 15.36 0.96
C ALA A 34 -5.61 15.08 0.26
N ILE A 35 -6.28 14.00 0.65
CA ILE A 35 -7.59 13.61 0.13
C ILE A 35 -8.56 13.42 1.29
N HIS A 36 -9.58 14.28 1.35
CA HIS A 36 -10.59 14.26 2.41
C HIS A 36 -11.87 13.49 2.02
N GLN A 37 -11.81 12.66 0.98
CA GLN A 37 -12.93 11.86 0.49
C GLN A 37 -12.47 10.44 0.15
N ARG A 38 -13.38 9.47 0.15
CA ARG A 38 -13.02 8.11 -0.28
C ARG A 38 -12.64 8.11 -1.77
N VAL A 39 -11.55 7.42 -2.11
CA VAL A 39 -11.07 7.20 -3.48
C VAL A 39 -10.44 5.81 -3.62
N ARG A 40 -10.40 5.22 -4.82
CA ARG A 40 -9.75 3.91 -5.07
C ARG A 40 -8.22 4.00 -5.08
N GLN A 41 -7.61 4.36 -3.94
CA GLN A 41 -6.17 4.61 -3.81
C GLN A 41 -5.68 4.15 -2.44
N LEU A 42 -4.70 3.23 -2.43
CA LEU A 42 -3.92 2.90 -1.24
C LEU A 42 -2.74 3.87 -1.13
N ARG A 43 -2.39 4.31 0.09
CA ARG A 43 -1.33 5.30 0.32
C ARG A 43 -0.47 4.92 1.53
N ASP A 44 0.61 5.68 1.72
CA ASP A 44 1.47 5.68 2.91
C ASP A 44 1.94 4.29 3.39
N PRO A 45 2.62 3.49 2.54
CA PRO A 45 3.08 2.16 2.92
C PRO A 45 4.14 2.24 4.03
N ALA A 46 4.03 1.37 5.03
CA ALA A 46 5.02 1.19 6.09
C ALA A 46 5.24 -0.30 6.39
N ILE A 47 6.49 -0.72 6.50
CA ILE A 47 6.84 -2.07 6.94
C ILE A 47 6.80 -2.14 8.47
N PHE A 48 6.18 -3.20 9.00
CA PHE A 48 6.18 -3.54 10.42
C PHE A 48 6.58 -5.00 10.58
N ASP A 49 7.67 -5.23 11.30
CA ASP A 49 8.16 -6.57 11.62
C ASP A 49 7.82 -6.90 13.08
N GLU A 50 7.16 -8.04 13.29
CA GLU A 50 6.85 -8.57 14.62
C GLU A 50 7.10 -10.08 14.64
N ASP A 51 8.00 -10.52 15.52
CA ASP A 51 8.51 -11.88 15.61
C ASP A 51 9.06 -12.42 14.26
N ALA A 52 8.39 -13.41 13.67
CA ALA A 52 8.75 -14.04 12.40
C ALA A 52 7.85 -13.58 11.25
N HIS A 53 7.06 -12.53 11.46
CA HIS A 53 6.05 -12.03 10.53
C HIS A 53 6.40 -10.60 10.09
N THR A 54 6.35 -10.39 8.78
CA THR A 54 6.49 -9.06 8.19
C THR A 54 5.13 -8.62 7.68
N TYR A 55 4.74 -7.40 8.03
CA TYR A 55 3.47 -6.80 7.65
C TYR A 55 3.68 -5.49 6.88
N LEU A 56 2.74 -5.20 5.98
CA LEU A 56 2.61 -3.92 5.31
C LEU A 56 1.39 -3.20 5.90
N LEU A 57 1.63 -2.07 6.57
CA LEU A 57 0.60 -1.12 6.94
C LEU A 57 0.41 -0.11 5.79
N TYR A 58 -0.82 0.33 5.58
CA TYR A 58 -1.16 1.28 4.53
C TYR A 58 -2.47 2.00 4.84
N SER A 59 -2.64 3.20 4.28
CA SER A 59 -3.91 3.94 4.33
C SER A 59 -4.85 3.49 3.21
N VAL A 60 -6.14 3.41 3.56
CA VAL A 60 -7.20 2.87 2.69
C VAL A 60 -8.17 3.95 2.22
N ALA A 61 -8.74 3.73 1.04
CA ALA A 61 -9.71 4.63 0.42
C ALA A 61 -9.26 6.11 0.43
N GLY A 62 -8.01 6.38 0.00
CA GLY A 62 -7.33 7.64 0.26
C GLY A 62 -6.67 7.63 1.63
N GLU A 63 -7.15 8.47 2.55
CA GLU A 63 -6.63 8.62 3.92
C GLU A 63 -7.74 8.30 4.95
N SER A 64 -8.71 7.46 4.57
CA SER A 64 -9.96 7.26 5.32
C SER A 64 -9.85 6.20 6.44
N GLY A 65 -8.73 5.49 6.53
CA GLY A 65 -8.47 4.47 7.52
C GLY A 65 -7.08 3.86 7.35
N ILE A 66 -6.71 2.94 8.24
CA ILE A 66 -5.46 2.17 8.19
C ILE A 66 -5.80 0.69 8.15
N ALA A 67 -5.14 -0.04 7.26
CA ALA A 67 -5.19 -1.50 7.20
C ALA A 67 -3.78 -2.09 7.28
N ILE A 68 -3.72 -3.41 7.51
CA ILE A 68 -2.49 -4.18 7.61
C ILE A 68 -2.65 -5.47 6.79
N ALA A 69 -1.62 -5.86 6.07
CA ALA A 69 -1.54 -7.12 5.34
C ALA A 69 -0.24 -7.84 5.71
N GLU A 70 -0.31 -9.14 5.98
CA GLU A 70 0.88 -9.96 6.14
C GLU A 70 1.55 -10.19 4.78
N MET A 71 2.88 -10.08 4.73
CA MET A 71 3.67 -10.25 3.52
C MET A 71 4.24 -11.67 3.45
N GLU A 72 3.78 -12.46 2.48
CA GLU A 72 4.35 -13.78 2.18
C GLU A 72 5.37 -13.69 1.04
N GLY A 73 6.45 -14.46 1.10
CA GLY A 73 7.41 -14.59 -0.02
C GLY A 73 8.49 -13.52 -0.11
N PHE A 74 8.53 -12.56 0.81
CA PHE A 74 9.66 -11.65 1.01
C PHE A 74 10.58 -12.19 2.13
N ALA A 75 11.05 -13.43 1.99
CA ALA A 75 12.11 -13.93 2.86
C ALA A 75 13.38 -13.10 2.61
N GLN A 76 14.00 -12.62 3.69
CA GLN A 76 15.27 -11.87 3.65
C GLN A 76 16.39 -12.65 2.97
#